data_AF-A0A101GFK3-F1
#
_entry.id   AF-A0A101GFK3-F1
#
_cell.length_a   1.000
_cell.length_b   1.000
_cell.length_c   1.000
_cell.angle_alpha   90.00
_cell.angle_beta   90.00
_cell.angle_gamma   90.00
#
_symmetry.space_group_name_H-M   'P 1'
#
loop_
_entity.id
_entity.type
_entity.pdbx_description
1 polymer ?
#
loop_
_entity_poly.entity_id
_entity_poly.type
_entity_poly.pdbx_seq_one_letter_code
_entity_poly.pdbx_strand_id
1 'polypeptide(L)'
;MGVKMVVLDLDGTVLTSGNTLTERTLLAVKACIERGIIVTLATGRIFPSVLPFAQELGLKAPVITANGAEIRSPVDGKPLFTRPIPEDLAREIMTFFRKKGWYIQAYINDRLYVEQAEERAKDYGRLTFLEPVPLGEGLYTLKGDPVKLLSITPTTEEAVEVRKAVQDRFGNRLYAAVSNRLFVDMAHPEVSKAGGLRFLMDLEGIRRKETMVVGDSENDIP
;
A
#
# COMPACT_ATOMS: atom_id res chain seq x y z
N MET A 1 -30.36 -11.55 2.24
CA MET A 1 -29.00 -11.57 2.85
C MET A 1 -28.47 -10.15 2.78
N GLY A 2 -27.98 -9.59 3.90
CA GLY A 2 -27.50 -8.21 3.97
C GLY A 2 -25.98 -8.13 3.92
N VAL A 3 -25.47 -6.93 3.66
CA VAL A 3 -24.04 -6.60 3.76
C VAL A 3 -23.62 -6.70 5.23
N LYS A 4 -22.52 -7.42 5.49
CA LYS A 4 -21.88 -7.56 6.80
C LYS A 4 -20.48 -6.97 6.85
N MET A 5 -19.83 -6.80 5.69
CA MET A 5 -18.52 -6.17 5.56
C MET A 5 -18.53 -5.14 4.43
N VAL A 6 -17.95 -3.97 4.69
CA VAL A 6 -17.68 -2.93 3.69
C VAL A 6 -16.18 -2.70 3.65
N VAL A 7 -15.61 -2.83 2.47
CA VAL A 7 -14.19 -2.62 2.20
C VAL A 7 -14.08 -1.41 1.31
N LEU A 8 -13.34 -0.41 1.75
CA LEU A 8 -13.17 0.85 1.04
C LEU A 8 -11.71 0.96 0.61
N ASP A 9 -11.47 1.22 -0.67
CA ASP A 9 -10.19 1.80 -1.05
C ASP A 9 -10.07 3.22 -0.48
N LEU A 10 -8.83 3.72 -0.38
CA LEU A 10 -8.53 4.98 0.29
C LEU A 10 -8.43 6.16 -0.68
N ASP A 11 -7.43 6.14 -1.56
CA ASP A 11 -7.09 7.22 -2.49
C ASP A 11 -8.11 7.28 -3.63
N GLY A 12 -8.67 8.44 -3.95
CA GLY A 12 -9.70 8.54 -5.01
C GLY A 12 -11.07 7.94 -4.65
N THR A 13 -11.16 7.22 -3.52
CA THR A 13 -12.38 6.56 -3.05
C THR A 13 -12.98 7.23 -1.79
N VAL A 14 -12.40 7.04 -0.60
CA VAL A 14 -12.89 7.74 0.62
C VAL A 14 -12.24 9.10 0.82
N LEU A 15 -10.99 9.28 0.38
CA LEU A 15 -10.30 10.56 0.46
C LEU A 15 -10.69 11.47 -0.69
N THR A 16 -10.83 12.75 -0.37
CA THR A 16 -10.94 13.80 -1.40
C THR A 16 -9.60 13.97 -2.12
N SER A 17 -9.60 14.71 -3.23
CA SER A 17 -8.37 15.17 -3.89
C SER A 17 -7.45 16.01 -2.99
N GLY A 18 -8.00 16.57 -1.90
CA GLY A 18 -7.24 17.27 -0.86
C GLY A 18 -6.64 16.37 0.20
N ASN A 19 -6.70 15.03 0.05
CA ASN A 19 -6.18 14.05 1.01
C ASN A 19 -6.85 14.14 2.39
N THR A 20 -8.16 14.40 2.40
CA THR A 20 -8.97 14.56 3.63
C THR A 20 -10.24 13.72 3.57
N LEU A 21 -10.81 13.42 4.74
CA LEU A 21 -12.12 12.81 4.87
C LEU A 21 -13.21 13.90 4.95
N THR A 22 -14.35 13.66 4.30
CA THR A 22 -15.50 14.56 4.42
C THR A 22 -16.39 14.14 5.58
N GLU A 23 -17.10 15.10 6.19
CA GLU A 23 -18.11 14.81 7.22
C GLU A 23 -19.13 13.78 6.74
N ARG A 24 -19.57 13.87 5.47
CA ARG A 24 -20.47 12.90 4.86
C ARG A 24 -19.90 11.47 4.89
N THR A 25 -18.61 11.31 4.57
CA THR A 25 -17.92 10.01 4.61
C THR A 25 -17.85 9.47 6.03
N LEU A 26 -17.45 10.31 7.00
CA LEU A 26 -17.36 9.96 8.41
C LEU A 26 -18.72 9.48 8.95
N LEU A 27 -19.79 10.21 8.67
CA LEU A 27 -21.15 9.85 9.08
C LEU A 27 -21.63 8.55 8.45
N ALA A 28 -21.33 8.32 7.16
CA ALA A 28 -21.70 7.09 6.47
C ALA A 28 -21.00 5.87 7.07
N VAL A 29 -19.69 5.95 7.32
CA VAL A 29 -18.92 4.87 7.94
C VAL A 29 -19.39 4.61 9.37
N LYS A 30 -19.61 5.66 10.16
CA LYS A 30 -20.18 5.55 11.50
C LYS A 30 -21.53 4.82 11.50
N ALA A 31 -22.43 5.18 10.58
CA ALA A 31 -23.73 4.53 10.46
C ALA A 31 -23.65 3.04 10.07
N CYS A 32 -22.65 2.64 9.29
CA CYS A 32 -22.37 1.22 9.03
C CYS A 32 -21.92 0.50 10.31
N ILE A 33 -20.96 1.08 11.03
CA ILE A 33 -20.42 0.51 12.27
C ILE A 33 -21.51 0.36 13.34
N GLU A 34 -22.38 1.37 13.52
CA GLU A 34 -23.50 1.33 14.47
C GLU A 34 -24.54 0.24 14.15
N ARG A 35 -24.60 -0.21 12.90
CA ARG A 35 -25.43 -1.35 12.46
C ARG A 35 -24.74 -2.70 12.61
N GLY A 36 -23.54 -2.75 13.18
CA GLY A 36 -22.74 -3.97 13.32
C GLY A 36 -22.11 -4.45 12.02
N ILE A 37 -22.03 -3.58 11.00
CA ILE A 37 -21.31 -3.89 9.75
C ILE A 37 -19.83 -3.62 10.00
N ILE A 38 -18.99 -4.60 9.68
CA ILE A 38 -17.53 -4.43 9.71
C ILE A 38 -17.14 -3.49 8.56
N VAL A 39 -16.43 -2.41 8.89
CA VAL A 39 -15.87 -1.49 7.89
C VAL A 39 -14.35 -1.56 7.99
N THR A 40 -13.67 -1.68 6.85
CA THR A 40 -12.21 -1.70 6.76
C THR A 40 -11.71 -0.99 5.50
N LEU A 41 -10.40 -0.76 5.42
CA LEU A 41 -9.69 -0.17 4.29
C LEU A 41 -8.85 -1.20 3.54
N ALA A 42 -8.73 -1.04 2.23
CA ALA A 42 -7.77 -1.76 1.39
C ALA A 42 -7.04 -0.81 0.44
N THR A 43 -5.74 -0.58 0.67
CA THR A 43 -5.00 0.50 -0.01
C THR A 43 -3.56 0.12 -0.38
N GLY A 44 -3.00 0.81 -1.38
CA GLY A 44 -1.59 0.75 -1.74
C GLY A 44 -0.65 1.51 -0.78
N ARG A 45 -1.22 2.33 0.12
CA ARG A 45 -0.49 3.02 1.19
C ARG A 45 0.02 2.04 2.25
N ILE A 46 1.14 2.35 2.89
CA ILE A 46 1.68 1.57 4.01
C ILE A 46 0.92 1.88 5.30
N PHE A 47 1.03 1.02 6.31
CA PHE A 47 0.23 1.17 7.54
C PHE A 47 0.35 2.54 8.25
N PRO A 48 1.55 3.13 8.44
CA PRO A 48 1.65 4.42 9.13
C PRO A 48 0.92 5.57 8.42
N SER A 49 0.83 5.52 7.08
CA SER A 49 0.13 6.55 6.30
C SER A 49 -1.38 6.35 6.22
N VAL A 50 -1.88 5.21 6.71
CA VAL A 50 -3.30 4.85 6.76
C VAL A 50 -3.87 5.03 8.16
N LEU A 51 -3.05 4.82 9.19
CA LEU A 51 -3.48 4.81 10.59
C LEU A 51 -4.27 6.07 11.01
N PRO A 52 -3.86 7.31 10.67
CA PRO A 52 -4.64 8.49 11.03
C PRO A 52 -6.06 8.47 10.48
N PHE A 53 -6.23 8.04 9.22
CA PHE A 53 -7.55 7.93 8.58
C PHE A 53 -8.38 6.80 9.16
N ALA A 54 -7.77 5.64 9.43
CA ALA A 54 -8.46 4.54 10.08
C ALA A 54 -8.98 4.92 11.47
N GLN A 55 -8.19 5.71 12.23
CA GLN A 55 -8.60 6.24 13.53
C GLN A 55 -9.71 7.29 13.40
N GLU A 56 -9.60 8.23 12.46
CA GLU A 56 -10.63 9.25 12.22
C GLU A 56 -11.98 8.64 11.79
N LEU A 57 -11.93 7.56 10.98
CA LEU A 57 -13.10 6.77 10.59
C LEU A 57 -13.66 5.89 11.72
N GLY A 58 -12.96 5.78 12.85
CA GLY A 58 -13.36 4.94 13.97
C GLY A 58 -13.28 3.44 13.68
N LEU A 59 -12.40 3.02 12.76
CA LEU A 59 -12.28 1.62 12.35
C LEU A 59 -11.64 0.78 13.46
N LYS A 60 -12.19 -0.42 13.67
CA LYS A 60 -11.65 -1.42 14.60
C LYS A 60 -11.17 -2.68 13.91
N ALA A 61 -11.71 -2.97 12.73
CA ALA A 61 -11.28 -4.11 11.93
C ALA A 61 -9.87 -3.88 11.36
N PRO A 62 -9.07 -4.93 11.17
CA PRO A 62 -7.75 -4.78 10.59
C PRO A 62 -7.81 -4.22 9.18
N VAL A 63 -6.87 -3.34 8.83
CA VAL A 63 -6.75 -2.68 7.52
C VAL A 63 -5.76 -3.42 6.62
N ILE A 64 -6.05 -3.47 5.32
CA ILE A 64 -5.20 -4.07 4.29
C ILE A 64 -4.34 -2.95 3.67
N THR A 65 -3.03 -3.05 3.81
CA THR A 65 -2.07 -2.01 3.42
C THR A 65 -1.02 -2.56 2.48
N ALA A 66 -0.27 -1.67 1.81
CA ALA A 66 0.74 -2.01 0.82
C ALA A 66 0.20 -3.00 -0.24
N ASN A 67 -1.01 -2.74 -0.76
CA ASN A 67 -1.73 -3.59 -1.70
C ASN A 67 -1.98 -5.02 -1.17
N GLY A 68 -2.02 -5.22 0.14
CA GLY A 68 -2.20 -6.52 0.79
C GLY A 68 -0.91 -7.21 1.21
N ALA A 69 0.24 -6.53 1.16
CA ALA A 69 1.48 -7.06 1.74
C ALA A 69 1.44 -7.06 3.27
N GLU A 70 0.56 -6.26 3.88
CA GLU A 70 0.42 -6.20 5.32
C GLU A 70 -1.04 -6.03 5.72
N ILE A 71 -1.45 -6.69 6.80
CA ILE A 71 -2.78 -6.57 7.39
C ILE A 71 -2.60 -6.34 8.89
N ARG A 72 -3.07 -5.19 9.37
CA ARG A 72 -2.81 -4.72 10.74
C ARG A 72 -4.03 -4.16 11.41
N SER A 73 -4.13 -4.40 12.71
CA SER A 73 -5.12 -3.77 13.58
C SER A 73 -4.83 -2.27 13.69
N PRO A 74 -5.78 -1.37 13.36
CA PRO A 74 -5.63 0.06 13.61
C PRO A 74 -5.75 0.43 15.10
N VAL A 75 -6.16 -0.51 15.96
CA VAL A 75 -6.38 -0.28 17.40
C VAL A 75 -5.07 -0.34 18.18
N ASP A 76 -4.25 -1.35 17.91
CA ASP A 76 -3.01 -1.63 18.65
C ASP A 76 -1.79 -1.79 17.73
N GLY A 77 -1.96 -1.62 16.41
CA GLY A 77 -0.88 -1.69 15.44
C GLY A 77 -0.34 -3.09 15.20
N LYS A 78 -0.93 -4.14 15.79
CA LYS A 78 -0.41 -5.51 15.66
C LYS A 78 -0.58 -6.03 14.22
N PRO A 79 0.46 -6.68 13.64
CA PRO A 79 0.34 -7.40 12.39
C PRO A 79 -0.41 -8.71 12.60
N LEU A 80 -1.41 -8.93 11.76
CA LEU A 80 -2.10 -10.22 11.62
C LEU A 80 -1.50 -11.03 10.45
N PHE A 81 -0.96 -10.33 9.46
CA PHE A 81 -0.34 -10.91 8.30
C PHE A 81 0.67 -9.93 7.69
N THR A 82 1.80 -10.45 7.25
CA THR A 82 2.82 -9.71 6.51
C THR A 82 3.43 -10.63 5.45
N ARG A 83 3.63 -10.12 4.24
CA ARG A 83 4.29 -10.79 3.13
C ARG A 83 5.22 -9.82 2.41
N PRO A 84 6.43 -9.61 2.97
CA PRO A 84 7.37 -8.67 2.41
C PRO A 84 8.09 -9.26 1.20
N ILE A 85 8.83 -8.41 0.48
CA ILE A 85 9.85 -8.83 -0.48
C ILE A 85 11.04 -9.34 0.34
N PRO A 86 11.53 -10.58 0.12
CA PRO A 86 12.72 -11.08 0.80
C PRO A 86 13.94 -10.16 0.64
N GLU A 87 14.72 -9.98 1.71
CA GLU A 87 15.88 -9.07 1.74
C GLU A 87 16.85 -9.28 0.57
N ASP A 88 17.14 -10.54 0.20
CA ASP A 88 18.04 -10.89 -0.89
C ASP A 88 17.53 -10.41 -2.25
N LEU A 89 16.23 -10.63 -2.51
CA LEU A 89 15.56 -10.12 -3.72
C LEU A 89 15.47 -8.59 -3.69
N ALA A 90 15.15 -7.98 -2.56
CA ALA A 90 15.10 -6.52 -2.41
C ALA A 90 16.46 -5.90 -2.73
N ARG A 91 17.56 -6.50 -2.27
CA ARG A 91 18.92 -6.05 -2.58
C ARG A 91 19.29 -6.21 -4.05
N GLU A 92 18.86 -7.30 -4.69
CA GLU A 92 19.02 -7.51 -6.14
C GLU A 92 18.31 -6.40 -6.94
N ILE A 93 17.07 -6.06 -6.56
CA ILE A 93 16.28 -4.99 -7.16
C ILE A 93 16.95 -3.63 -6.95
N MET A 94 17.30 -3.29 -5.71
CA MET A 94 17.99 -2.04 -5.37
C MET A 94 19.27 -1.86 -6.18
N THR A 95 20.08 -2.91 -6.30
CA THR A 95 21.31 -2.90 -7.12
C THR A 95 21.01 -2.69 -8.60
N PHE A 96 19.94 -3.31 -9.11
CA PHE A 96 19.51 -3.13 -10.50
C PHE A 96 19.10 -1.68 -10.79
N PHE A 97 18.30 -1.07 -9.91
CA PHE A 97 17.91 0.34 -10.00
C PHE A 97 19.12 1.28 -9.93
N ARG A 98 20.05 1.03 -8.99
CA ARG A 98 21.30 1.79 -8.88
C ARG A 98 22.10 1.79 -10.18
N LYS A 99 22.28 0.63 -10.79
CA LYS A 99 23.02 0.48 -12.06
C LYS A 99 22.35 1.20 -13.24
N LYS A 100 21.02 1.34 -13.20
CA LYS A 100 20.23 2.06 -14.20
C LYS A 100 20.17 3.57 -13.95
N GLY A 101 20.57 4.03 -12.77
CA GLY A 101 20.40 5.43 -12.36
C GLY A 101 18.94 5.80 -12.08
N TRP A 102 18.08 4.80 -11.85
CA TRP A 102 16.67 5.01 -11.52
C TRP A 102 16.48 5.23 -10.03
N TYR A 103 15.55 6.12 -9.70
CA TYR A 103 15.17 6.38 -8.32
C TYR A 103 14.39 5.19 -7.73
N ILE A 104 14.68 4.84 -6.48
CA ILE A 104 13.95 3.83 -5.73
C ILE A 104 13.92 4.17 -4.24
N GLN A 105 12.82 3.83 -3.57
CA GLN A 105 12.66 3.94 -2.13
C GLN A 105 12.10 2.64 -1.53
N ALA A 106 12.40 2.40 -0.25
CA ALA A 106 11.99 1.19 0.46
C ALA A 106 11.11 1.49 1.67
N TYR A 107 10.16 0.59 1.94
CA TYR A 107 9.39 0.62 3.18
C TYR A 107 9.69 -0.58 4.03
N ILE A 108 10.37 -0.36 5.15
CA ILE A 108 10.75 -1.40 6.11
C ILE A 108 10.41 -0.90 7.50
N ASN A 109 9.73 -1.73 8.30
CA ASN A 109 9.40 -1.43 9.70
C ASN A 109 8.82 -0.03 9.89
N ASP A 110 7.75 0.28 9.15
CA ASP A 110 7.02 1.56 9.24
C ASP A 110 7.81 2.81 8.82
N ARG A 111 8.97 2.66 8.18
CA ARG A 111 9.81 3.77 7.74
C ARG A 111 10.00 3.81 6.23
N LEU A 112 9.98 5.01 5.68
CA LEU A 112 10.32 5.32 4.29
C LEU A 112 11.83 5.59 4.21
N TYR A 113 12.58 4.66 3.62
CA TYR A 113 14.02 4.81 3.40
C TYR A 113 14.30 5.24 1.96
N VAL A 114 15.18 6.23 1.83
CA VAL A 114 15.60 6.82 0.54
C VAL A 114 17.11 6.97 0.51
N GLU A 115 17.70 7.10 -0.68
CA GLU A 115 19.12 7.41 -0.81
C GLU A 115 19.36 8.85 -0.34
N GLN A 116 18.61 9.79 -0.90
CA GLN A 116 18.60 11.21 -0.54
C GLN A 116 17.16 11.70 -0.40
N ALA A 117 16.93 12.63 0.52
CA ALA A 117 15.64 13.31 0.68
C ALA A 117 15.44 14.39 -0.41
N GLU A 118 15.44 13.96 -1.67
CA GLU A 118 15.14 14.78 -2.83
C GLU A 118 13.67 15.23 -2.85
N GLU A 119 13.33 16.16 -3.75
CA GLU A 119 11.97 16.72 -3.86
C GLU A 119 10.91 15.64 -4.05
N ARG A 120 11.12 14.67 -4.96
CA ARG A 120 10.17 13.57 -5.17
C ARG A 120 9.91 12.72 -3.92
N ALA A 121 10.93 12.49 -3.10
CA ALA A 121 10.81 11.77 -1.82
C ALA A 121 10.00 12.59 -0.81
N LYS A 122 10.29 13.90 -0.74
CA LYS A 122 9.59 14.85 0.15
C LYS A 122 8.13 15.03 -0.26
N ASP A 123 7.84 15.10 -1.55
CA ASP A 123 6.47 15.21 -2.07
C ASP A 123 5.67 13.95 -1.77
N TYR A 124 6.27 12.78 -2.01
CA TYR A 124 5.67 11.52 -1.59
C TYR A 124 5.45 11.48 -0.07
N GLY A 125 6.45 11.91 0.72
CA GLY A 125 6.36 12.01 2.17
C GLY A 125 5.21 12.91 2.63
N ARG A 126 5.05 14.09 2.02
CA ARG A 126 3.92 15.00 2.28
C ARG A 126 2.58 14.38 1.92
N LEU A 127 2.48 13.71 0.76
CA LEU A 127 1.27 13.02 0.32
C LEU A 127 0.85 11.90 1.27
N THR A 128 1.83 11.22 1.88
CA THR A 128 1.60 10.04 2.72
C THR A 128 1.80 10.28 4.21
N PHE A 129 2.09 11.51 4.64
CA PHE A 129 2.40 11.84 6.04
C PHE A 129 3.59 11.03 6.59
N LEU A 130 4.57 10.75 5.74
CA LEU A 130 5.80 10.04 6.10
C LEU A 130 7.00 10.97 5.97
N GLU A 131 7.92 10.87 6.93
CA GLU A 131 9.21 11.55 6.83
C GLU A 131 10.22 10.62 6.14
N PRO A 132 10.81 11.00 4.99
CA PRO A 132 11.84 10.21 4.34
C PRO A 132 13.11 10.16 5.20
N VAL A 133 13.65 8.96 5.39
CA VAL A 133 14.89 8.70 6.11
C VAL A 133 16.02 8.50 5.10
N PRO A 134 16.92 9.48 4.91
CA PRO A 134 18.04 9.35 3.98
C PRO A 134 19.10 8.41 4.54
N LEU A 135 19.56 7.46 3.72
CA LEU A 135 20.62 6.50 4.07
C LEU A 135 21.86 6.62 3.19
N GLY A 136 21.85 7.48 2.17
CA GLY A 136 22.89 7.49 1.13
C GLY A 136 23.05 6.11 0.52
N GLU A 137 24.30 5.70 0.28
CA GLU A 137 24.61 4.38 -0.26
C GLU A 137 24.14 3.21 0.62
N GLY A 138 23.87 3.47 1.91
CA GLY A 138 23.32 2.50 2.84
C GLY A 138 21.97 1.93 2.41
N LEU A 139 21.20 2.65 1.58
CA LEU A 139 19.95 2.13 1.01
C LEU A 139 20.14 0.80 0.26
N TYR A 140 21.24 0.68 -0.50
CA TYR A 140 21.50 -0.47 -1.36
C TYR A 140 22.05 -1.70 -0.63
N THR A 141 22.37 -1.54 0.65
CA THR A 141 22.86 -2.60 1.55
C THR A 141 21.96 -2.77 2.77
N LEU A 142 20.78 -2.13 2.74
CA LEU A 142 19.82 -2.12 3.83
C LEU A 142 19.39 -3.54 4.19
N LYS A 143 19.31 -3.80 5.49
CA LYS A 143 18.82 -5.06 6.05
C LYS A 143 17.33 -4.97 6.36
N GLY A 144 16.64 -6.09 6.24
CA GLY A 144 15.22 -6.22 6.47
C GLY A 144 14.42 -6.44 5.19
N ASP A 145 13.22 -6.97 5.37
CA ASP A 145 12.32 -7.35 4.27
C ASP A 145 11.32 -6.21 4.00
N PRO A 146 11.45 -5.46 2.90
CA PRO A 146 10.50 -4.39 2.60
C PRO A 146 9.14 -4.93 2.23
N VAL A 147 8.08 -4.38 2.83
CA VAL A 147 6.69 -4.67 2.44
C VAL A 147 6.35 -4.05 1.09
N LYS A 148 7.14 -3.05 0.65
CA LYS A 148 6.95 -2.33 -0.59
C LYS A 148 8.26 -1.69 -1.03
N LEU A 149 8.52 -1.71 -2.33
CA LEU A 149 9.48 -0.83 -2.99
C LEU A 149 8.72 0.06 -3.97
N LEU A 150 9.16 1.30 -4.13
CA LEU A 150 8.52 2.26 -5.03
C LEU A 150 9.58 2.99 -5.86
N SER A 151 9.37 3.06 -7.16
CA SER A 151 10.08 3.97 -8.05
C SER A 151 9.16 5.12 -8.45
N ILE A 152 9.67 6.35 -8.38
CA ILE A 152 8.99 7.57 -8.80
C ILE A 152 9.72 8.12 -10.01
N THR A 153 9.09 7.98 -11.18
CA THR A 153 9.69 8.35 -12.47
C THR A 153 9.34 9.80 -12.85
N PRO A 154 10.21 10.47 -13.62
CA PRO A 154 9.93 11.79 -14.18
C PRO A 154 8.77 11.82 -15.18
N THR A 155 8.58 10.75 -15.96
CA THR A 155 7.55 10.67 -17.01
C THR A 155 6.78 9.36 -16.99
N THR A 156 5.65 9.33 -17.70
CA THR A 156 4.82 8.13 -17.83
C THR A 156 5.50 7.09 -18.72
N GLU A 157 6.23 7.54 -19.73
CA GLU A 157 7.02 6.70 -20.63
C GLU A 157 8.12 5.96 -19.84
N GLU A 158 8.81 6.67 -18.94
CA GLU A 158 9.82 6.07 -18.08
C GLU A 158 9.18 5.11 -17.06
N ALA A 159 7.97 5.39 -16.54
CA ALA A 159 7.25 4.43 -15.69
C ALA A 159 6.99 3.10 -16.42
N VAL A 160 6.57 3.18 -17.68
CA VAL A 160 6.35 1.99 -18.53
C VAL A 160 7.66 1.26 -18.81
N GLU A 161 8.76 1.99 -19.09
CA GLU A 161 10.09 1.41 -19.30
C GLU A 161 10.59 0.69 -18.04
N VAL A 162 10.54 1.35 -16.88
CA VAL A 162 10.96 0.79 -15.59
C VAL A 162 10.15 -0.46 -15.29
N ARG A 163 8.81 -0.41 -15.40
CA ARG A 163 7.95 -1.57 -15.15
C ARG A 163 8.27 -2.73 -16.08
N LYS A 164 8.50 -2.46 -17.37
CA LYS A 164 8.89 -3.50 -18.35
C LYS A 164 10.25 -4.11 -17.99
N ALA A 165 11.26 -3.28 -17.72
CA ALA A 165 12.60 -3.76 -17.38
C ALA A 165 12.63 -4.58 -16.08
N VAL A 166 11.82 -4.20 -15.09
CA VAL A 166 11.60 -4.99 -13.87
C VAL A 166 10.96 -6.33 -14.20
N GLN A 167 9.90 -6.33 -15.01
CA GLN A 167 9.23 -7.57 -15.43
C GLN A 167 10.17 -8.51 -16.20
N ASP A 168 10.97 -7.97 -17.13
CA ASP A 168 11.93 -8.74 -17.93
C ASP A 168 13.05 -9.33 -17.05
N ARG A 169 13.47 -8.63 -16.00
CA ARG A 169 14.59 -9.05 -15.13
C ARG A 169 14.18 -10.02 -14.03
N PHE A 170 13.01 -9.82 -13.43
CA PHE A 170 12.57 -10.53 -12.21
C PHE A 170 11.43 -11.51 -12.46
N GLY A 171 10.71 -11.40 -13.59
CA GLY A 171 9.65 -12.34 -13.96
C GLY A 171 8.61 -12.52 -12.85
N ASN A 172 8.29 -13.77 -12.54
CA ASN A 172 7.30 -14.12 -11.51
C ASN A 172 7.84 -14.02 -10.07
N ARG A 173 9.11 -13.63 -9.87
CA ARG A 173 9.68 -13.44 -8.51
C ARG A 173 9.20 -12.15 -7.87
N LEU A 174 8.62 -11.23 -8.62
CA LEU A 174 8.25 -9.89 -8.17
C LEU A 174 6.97 -9.43 -8.86
N TYR A 175 6.04 -8.85 -8.10
CA TYR A 175 4.94 -8.09 -8.67
C TYR A 175 5.39 -6.65 -8.94
N ALA A 176 5.09 -6.12 -10.12
CA ALA A 176 5.36 -4.74 -10.47
C ALA A 176 4.18 -4.13 -11.27
N ALA A 177 3.69 -2.98 -10.83
CA ALA A 177 2.58 -2.28 -11.46
C ALA A 177 2.75 -0.76 -11.43
N VAL A 178 2.15 -0.09 -12.41
CA VAL A 178 2.07 1.37 -12.45
C VAL A 178 0.81 1.79 -11.68
N SER A 179 0.96 2.32 -10.46
CA SER A 179 -0.17 2.64 -9.58
C SER A 179 -0.66 4.08 -9.68
N ASN A 180 0.20 4.96 -10.17
CA ASN A 180 -0.10 6.29 -10.67
C ASN A 180 0.77 6.48 -11.93
N ARG A 181 0.46 7.44 -12.80
CA ARG A 181 1.19 7.73 -14.04
C ARG A 181 2.72 7.73 -13.88
N LEU A 182 3.24 8.07 -12.71
CA LEU A 182 4.67 8.18 -12.41
C LEU A 182 5.20 7.13 -11.41
N PHE A 183 4.34 6.29 -10.84
CA PHE A 183 4.70 5.42 -9.71
C PHE A 183 4.74 3.98 -10.16
N VAL A 184 5.90 3.33 -10.01
CA VAL A 184 6.05 1.88 -10.22
C VAL A 184 6.17 1.21 -8.86
N ASP A 185 5.07 0.63 -8.40
CA ASP A 185 4.99 -0.16 -7.19
C ASP A 185 5.57 -1.56 -7.42
N MET A 186 6.37 -2.01 -6.46
CA MET A 186 6.96 -3.34 -6.42
C MET A 186 6.64 -4.01 -5.08
N ALA A 187 6.17 -5.25 -5.14
CA ALA A 187 5.75 -6.03 -3.98
C ALA A 187 5.98 -7.53 -4.21
N HIS A 188 5.81 -8.33 -3.16
CA HIS A 188 5.85 -9.79 -3.29
C HIS A 188 4.82 -10.29 -4.35
N PRO A 189 5.14 -11.28 -5.20
CA PRO A 189 4.33 -11.68 -6.35
C PRO A 189 2.91 -12.15 -6.02
N GLU A 190 2.71 -12.64 -4.80
CA GLU A 190 1.40 -13.14 -4.33
C GLU A 190 0.54 -12.08 -3.62
N VAL A 191 1.02 -10.83 -3.53
CA VAL A 191 0.32 -9.74 -2.86
C VAL A 191 -0.75 -9.14 -3.76
N SER A 192 -1.95 -8.94 -3.22
CA SER A 192 -3.05 -8.22 -3.86
C SER A 192 -4.08 -7.78 -2.81
N LYS A 193 -4.82 -6.69 -3.10
CA LYS A 193 -5.94 -6.24 -2.24
C LYS A 193 -6.97 -7.35 -2.08
N ALA A 194 -7.29 -8.06 -3.17
CA ALA A 194 -8.19 -9.22 -3.18
C ALA A 194 -7.71 -10.37 -2.28
N GLY A 195 -6.40 -10.66 -2.30
CA GLY A 195 -5.78 -11.65 -1.41
C GLY A 195 -5.89 -11.26 0.06
N GLY A 196 -5.63 -9.99 0.38
CA GLY A 196 -5.80 -9.45 1.73
C GLY A 196 -7.26 -9.46 2.20
N LEU A 197 -8.20 -9.14 1.31
CA LEU A 197 -9.62 -9.22 1.60
C LEU A 197 -10.06 -10.65 1.87
N ARG A 198 -9.58 -11.62 1.08
CA ARG A 198 -9.88 -13.04 1.33
C ARG A 198 -9.41 -13.46 2.73
N PHE A 199 -8.19 -13.09 3.11
CA PHE A 199 -7.67 -13.36 4.46
C PHE A 199 -8.59 -12.78 5.55
N LEU A 200 -9.03 -11.52 5.42
CA LEU A 200 -9.93 -10.90 6.40
C LEU A 200 -11.32 -11.53 6.42
N MET A 201 -11.87 -11.87 5.25
CA MET A 201 -13.15 -12.55 5.16
C MET A 201 -13.12 -13.91 5.86
N ASP A 202 -12.04 -14.67 5.69
CA ASP A 202 -11.86 -15.98 6.34
C ASP A 202 -11.70 -15.82 7.86
N LEU A 203 -10.95 -14.80 8.31
CA LEU A 203 -10.79 -14.48 9.72
C LEU A 203 -12.12 -14.11 10.40
N GLU A 204 -12.96 -13.31 9.73
CA GLU A 204 -14.24 -12.82 10.25
C GLU A 204 -15.41 -13.78 9.98
N GLY A 205 -15.18 -14.88 9.24
CA GLY A 205 -16.23 -15.82 8.84
C GLY A 205 -17.28 -15.21 7.90
N ILE A 206 -16.91 -14.23 7.07
CA ILE A 206 -17.80 -13.49 6.18
C ILE A 206 -17.63 -13.99 4.74
N ARG A 207 -18.74 -14.28 4.06
CA ARG A 207 -18.70 -14.76 2.67
C ARG A 207 -18.71 -13.60 1.69
N ARG A 208 -18.19 -13.82 0.48
CA ARG A 208 -18.16 -12.80 -0.59
C ARG A 208 -19.52 -12.12 -0.85
N LYS A 209 -20.63 -12.88 -0.79
CA LYS A 209 -21.99 -12.35 -0.98
C LYS A 209 -22.49 -11.43 0.15
N GLU A 210 -21.77 -11.36 1.26
CA GLU A 210 -22.01 -10.49 2.41
C GLU A 210 -21.02 -9.32 2.46
N THR A 211 -20.13 -9.21 1.45
CA THR A 211 -19.07 -8.19 1.36
C THR A 211 -19.40 -7.20 0.25
N MET A 212 -19.33 -5.91 0.56
CA MET A 212 -19.38 -4.80 -0.41
C MET A 212 -17.98 -4.19 -0.53
N VAL A 213 -17.54 -3.94 -1.76
CA VAL A 213 -16.25 -3.29 -2.04
C VAL A 213 -16.51 -2.01 -2.83
N VAL A 214 -15.78 -0.95 -2.50
CA VAL A 214 -15.79 0.32 -3.24
C VAL A 214 -14.34 0.70 -3.53
N GLY A 215 -14.01 0.96 -4.79
CA GLY A 215 -12.68 1.36 -5.25
C GLY A 215 -12.75 2.08 -6.60
N ASP A 216 -11.64 2.71 -7.01
CA ASP A 216 -11.58 3.59 -8.18
C ASP A 216 -10.53 3.17 -9.23
N SER A 217 -9.62 2.25 -8.91
CA SER A 217 -8.39 2.03 -9.69
C SER A 217 -8.14 0.56 -10.07
N GLU A 218 -7.11 0.32 -10.90
CA GLU A 218 -6.83 -1.01 -11.47
C GLU A 218 -6.54 -2.08 -10.40
N ASN A 219 -5.95 -1.69 -9.27
CA ASN A 219 -5.66 -2.64 -8.18
C ASN A 219 -6.90 -3.03 -7.36
N ASP A 220 -8.07 -2.45 -7.66
CA ASP A 220 -9.38 -2.78 -7.07
C ASP A 220 -10.23 -3.72 -7.94
N ILE A 221 -9.81 -4.00 -9.18
CA ILE A 221 -10.55 -4.85 -10.12
C ILE A 221 -10.61 -6.34 -9.70
N PRO A 222 -9.49 -6.98 -9.29
CA PRO A 222 -9.50 -8.40 -8.90
C PRO A 222 -10.39 -8.71 -7.69
#